data_AF-A0A5D4T8T2-F1
#
_entry.id   AF-A0A5D4T8T2-F1
#
_cell.length_a   1.000
_cell.length_b   1.000
_cell.length_c   1.000
_cell.angle_alpha   90.00
_cell.angle_beta   90.00
_cell.angle_gamma   90.00
#
_symmetry.space_group_name_H-M   'P 1'
#
loop_
_entity.id
_entity.type
_entity.pdbx_description
1 polymer ?
#
loop_
_entity_poly.entity_id
_entity_poly.type
_entity_poly.pdbx_seq_one_letter_code
_entity_poly.pdbx_strand_id
1 'polypeptide(L)' 'MNLIINAAYLVAIFASVGLFLFSYFEALQIVNQDGRVKGGSMIAGFSFALFFALMAYTLS' A
#
# COMPACT_ATOMS: atom_id res chain seq x y z
N MET A 1 -18.96 0.33 -19.04
CA MET A 1 -18.80 1.15 -17.82
C MET A 1 -18.52 0.26 -16.60
N ASN A 2 -19.36 -0.72 -16.29
CA ASN A 2 -19.18 -1.62 -15.13
C ASN A 2 -17.88 -2.43 -15.15
N LEU A 3 -17.45 -2.93 -16.31
CA LEU A 3 -16.21 -3.73 -16.39
C LEU A 3 -14.96 -2.90 -16.05
N ILE A 4 -14.92 -1.63 -16.47
CA ILE A 4 -13.80 -0.72 -16.21
C ILE A 4 -13.75 -0.35 -14.72
N ILE A 5 -14.91 -0.07 -14.11
CA ILE A 5 -15.03 0.23 -12.68
C ILE A 5 -14.60 -0.99 -11.84
N ASN A 6 -15.07 -2.18 -12.19
CA ASN A 6 -14.67 -3.42 -11.50
C ASN A 6 -13.17 -3.71 -11.65
N ALA A 7 -12.59 -3.45 -12.83
CA ALA A 7 -11.16 -3.60 -13.04
C ALA A 7 -10.36 -2.59 -12.20
N ALA A 8 -10.80 -1.33 -12.15
CA ALA A 8 -10.17 -0.29 -11.32
C ALA A 8 -10.25 -0.62 -9.83
N TYR A 9 -11.39 -1.13 -9.36
CA TYR A 9 -11.60 -1.60 -8.00
C TYR A 9 -10.62 -2.73 -7.62
N LEU A 10 -10.51 -3.76 -8.47
CA LEU A 10 -9.59 -4.87 -8.24
C LEU A 10 -8.13 -4.40 -8.20
N VAL A 11 -7.73 -3.55 -9.15
CA VAL A 11 -6.38 -2.99 -9.19
C VAL A 11 -6.09 -2.17 -7.93
N ALA A 12 -7.04 -1.35 -7.47
CA ALA A 12 -6.90 -0.56 -6.26
C ALA A 12 -6.74 -1.45 -5.01
N ILE A 13 -7.48 -2.55 -4.90
CA ILE A 13 -7.32 -3.53 -3.82
C ILE A 13 -5.95 -4.18 -3.86
N PHE A 14 -5.53 -4.72 -5.01
CA PHE A 14 -4.24 -5.39 -5.10
C PHE A 14 -3.07 -4.44 -4.85
N ALA A 15 -3.15 -3.20 -5.35
CA ALA A 15 -2.16 -2.17 -5.09
C ALA A 15 -2.10 -1.81 -3.61
N SER A 16 -3.25 -1.63 -2.95
CA SER A 16 -3.33 -1.32 -1.52
C SER A 16 -2.69 -2.41 -0.67
N VAL A 17 -3.09 -3.67 -0.90
CA VAL A 17 -2.55 -4.82 -0.16
C VAL A 17 -1.06 -5.00 -0.43
N GLY A 18 -0.62 -4.87 -1.69
CA GLY A 18 0.78 -5.00 -2.07
C GLY A 18 1.67 -3.95 -1.39
N LEU A 19 1.25 -2.68 -1.42
CA LEU A 19 1.95 -1.58 -0.77
C LEU A 19 1.98 -1.72 0.75
N PHE A 20 0.88 -2.17 1.35
CA PHE A 20 0.82 -2.41 2.79
C PHE A 20 1.80 -3.51 3.21
N LEU A 21 1.81 -4.64 2.50
CA LEU A 21 2.73 -5.75 2.78
C LEU A 21 4.18 -5.33 2.57
N PHE A 22 4.47 -4.59 1.49
CA PHE A 22 5.81 -4.06 1.24
C PHE A 22 6.29 -3.19 2.41
N SER A 23 5.50 -2.19 2.81
CA SER A 23 5.81 -1.32 3.94
C SER A 23 5.90 -2.06 5.27
N TYR A 24 5.09 -3.10 5.46
CA TYR A 24 5.14 -3.95 6.65
C TYR A 24 6.44 -4.75 6.74
N PHE A 25 6.87 -5.39 5.64
CA PHE A 25 8.15 -6.10 5.62
C PHE A 25 9.34 -5.15 5.77
N GLU A 26 9.27 -3.97 5.16
CA GLU A 26 10.27 -2.93 5.36
C GLU A 26 10.34 -2.50 6.83
N ALA A 27 9.19 -2.32 7.49
CA ALA A 27 9.12 -2.03 8.92
C ALA A 27 9.79 -3.13 9.76
N LEU A 28 9.56 -4.41 9.44
CA LEU A 28 10.19 -5.54 10.12
C LEU A 28 11.71 -5.56 9.92
N GLN A 29 12.20 -5.20 8.73
CA GLN A 29 13.64 -5.07 8.47
C GLN A 29 14.25 -3.91 9.26
N ILE A 30 13.55 -2.78 9.32
CA ILE A 30 13.94 -1.60 10.08
C ILE A 30 14.06 -1.92 11.57
N VAL A 31 13.08 -2.63 12.13
CA VAL A 31 13.07 -3.03 13.55
C VAL A 31 14.25 -3.92 13.91
N ASN A 32 14.71 -4.75 12.96
CA ASN A 32 15.84 -5.67 13.17
C ASN A 32 17.20 -5.08 12.75
N GLN A 33 17.27 -3.81 12.35
CA GLN A 33 18.53 -3.15 11.98
C GLN A 33 19.04 -2.22 13.07
N ASP A 34 20.25 -2.51 13.58
CA ASP A 34 21.01 -1.58 14.40
C ASP A 34 21.77 -0.59 13.50
N GLY A 35 21.25 0.63 13.33
CA GLY A 35 21.89 1.66 12.51
C GLY A 35 20.97 2.80 12.06
N ARG A 36 21.43 3.61 11.10
CA ARG A 36 20.61 4.68 10.50
C ARG A 36 19.52 4.08 9.61
N VAL A 37 18.29 4.13 10.11
CA VAL A 37 17.08 3.69 9.41
C VAL A 37 16.69 4.67 8.30
N LYS A 38 16.41 4.16 7.09
CA LYS A 38 15.78 4.94 6.00
C LYS A 38 14.30 4.59 5.88
N GLY A 39 13.47 5.08 6.81
CA GLY A 39 12.03 4.76 6.87
C GLY A 39 11.13 5.52 5.89
N GLY A 40 11.70 6.30 4.96
CA GLY A 40 10.93 7.13 4.03
C GLY A 40 10.04 6.29 3.09
N SER A 41 10.56 5.19 2.56
CA SER A 41 9.83 4.25 1.70
C SER A 41 8.73 3.52 2.46
N MET A 42 8.95 3.15 3.73
CA MET A 42 7.92 2.57 4.60
C MET A 42 6.74 3.53 4.78
N ILE A 43 7.01 4.80 5.13
CA ILE A 43 5.95 5.81 5.37
C ILE A 43 5.20 6.10 4.06
N ALA A 44 5.92 6.26 2.95
CA ALA A 44 5.32 6.49 1.64
C ALA A 44 4.43 5.31 1.24
N GLY A 45 4.89 4.08 1.40
CA GLY A 45 4.13 2.90 1.02
C GLY A 45 2.86 2.72 1.88
N PHE A 46 2.88 3.00 3.18
CA PHE A 46 1.65 3.02 3.99
C PHE A 46 0.67 4.12 3.56
N SER A 47 1.19 5.30 3.22
CA SER A 47 0.39 6.43 2.74
C SER A 47 -0.30 6.10 1.41
N PHE A 48 0.43 5.49 0.46
CA PHE A 48 -0.13 5.04 -0.81
C PHE A 48 -1.07 3.85 -0.64
N ALA A 49 -0.77 2.90 0.25
CA ALA A 49 -1.67 1.79 0.55
C ALA A 49 -3.04 2.28 1.02
N LEU A 50 -3.05 3.29 1.90
CA LEU A 50 -4.27 3.95 2.36
C LEU A 50 -4.98 4.69 1.23
N PHE A 51 -4.25 5.42 0.39
CA PHE A 51 -4.82 6.11 -0.77
C PHE A 51 -5.56 5.14 -1.71
N PHE A 52 -4.93 4.01 -2.06
CA PHE A 52 -5.56 3.00 -2.91
C PHE A 52 -6.74 2.29 -2.22
N ALA A 53 -6.69 2.08 -0.90
CA ALA A 53 -7.82 1.56 -0.13
C ALA A 53 -9.03 2.50 -0.18
N LEU A 54 -8.80 3.81 -0.02
CA LEU A 54 -9.85 4.82 -0.12
C LEU A 54 -10.42 4.89 -1.53
N MET A 55 -9.56 4.80 -2.56
CA MET A 55 -10.03 4.71 -3.95
C MET A 55 -10.91 3.48 -4.17
N ALA A 56 -10.48 2.30 -3.70
CA ALA A 56 -11.29 1.09 -3.78
C ALA A 56 -12.65 1.26 -3.08
N TYR A 57 -12.68 1.89 -1.89
CA TYR A 57 -13.92 2.19 -1.17
C TYR A 57 -14.86 3.15 -1.91
N THR A 58 -14.32 4.12 -2.65
CA THR A 58 -15.15 5.01 -3.47
C THR A 58 -15.68 4.36 -4.76
N LEU A 59 -15.03 3.27 -5.20
CA LEU A 59 -15.35 2.55 -6.43
C LEU A 59 -16.28 1.34 -6.19
N SER A 60 -16.49 0.92 -4.94
CA SER A 60 -17.41 -0.15 -4.53
C SER A 60 -18.84 0.31 -4.43
#